data_AF-A0A4Q6C3A0-F1
#
_entry.id   AF-A0A4Q6C3A0-F1
#
_cell.length_a   1.000
_cell.length_b   1.000
_cell.length_c   1.000
_cell.angle_alpha   90.00
_cell.angle_beta   90.00
_cell.angle_gamma   90.00
#
_symmetry.space_group_name_H-M   'P 1'
#
loop_
_entity.id
_entity.type
_entity.pdbx_description
1 polymer ?
#
loop_
_entity_poly.entity_id
_entity_poly.type
_entity_poly.pdbx_seq_one_letter_code
_entity_poly.pdbx_strand_id
1 'polypeptide(L)'
;VGTDSHTPMVNGLGVLGWGVGGIEAEAAMLGQPCSMLIPDVIGFELSGSLKPGVTATDLVLTITQILRKRGVVGKFVEFTGAGVSALSIANRATISNMAPEYGATVGFWPVDQKTIDYLNLTGRTEQAKVTEAYYKAQGMWHTASTPSPRFTDLLKLDLSLVEPSLAGPAKPHDRSNLSQVHESFGKFLSEQVAARGPAKPADASSVLKDGSVVLAAITSCTNTSNPSLMIGAALVAKKANALGMKIPDYVKTSFAPGSTAVTAYIESAGLMPELDKLGFNLVGYGCTTCIGNSGPLPTAIGHEVESRGLTVGAVLSGNRNFEARIHPLIRANYLASPPLVVAYALAGRLDIDLTKDAVGKDSKGNDVFLKDIWPSDDEIAALVQKNVTQKSFSESYATIFDGDADWQKLPTTGGASYQWKDDSTYIKRPPFLDPEFTLDPKSKVEINGARVLALFGDFITTDHISPAGSIGGSTPAGLWLTEHGVKKEDFNSYGARRGNHEVMMRGTFANVRLRNKLVTKEGGFTKFWPTNEEKTIYDAAMSYKAQNTPLVIFAGREYGSGSSRDWAAKGTRLLG
;
A
#
# COMPACT_ATOMS: atom_id res chain seq x y z
N VAL A 1 1.54 -13.02 -14.36
CA VAL A 1 0.73 -11.85 -13.91
C VAL A 1 0.11 -12.18 -12.55
N GLY A 2 -0.27 -11.18 -11.76
CA GLY A 2 -0.95 -11.38 -10.48
C GLY A 2 -2.10 -10.39 -10.28
N THR A 3 -3.11 -10.76 -9.50
CA THR A 3 -4.29 -9.91 -9.21
C THR A 3 -4.02 -8.88 -8.10
N ASP A 4 -2.80 -8.34 -8.06
CA ASP A 4 -2.38 -7.25 -7.18
C ASP A 4 -1.39 -6.35 -7.91
N SER A 5 -1.53 -5.03 -7.75
CA SER A 5 -0.69 -4.06 -8.44
C SER A 5 0.79 -4.20 -8.08
N HIS A 6 1.14 -4.63 -6.86
CA HIS A 6 2.52 -4.77 -6.39
C HIS A 6 3.13 -6.15 -6.69
N THR A 7 2.50 -6.96 -7.54
CA THR A 7 3.13 -8.14 -8.16
C THR A 7 4.55 -7.85 -8.70
N PRO A 8 4.87 -6.66 -9.25
CA PRO A 8 6.24 -6.26 -9.62
C PRO A 8 7.29 -6.42 -8.53
N MET A 9 6.94 -6.56 -7.25
CA MET A 9 7.89 -6.93 -6.20
C MET A 9 8.75 -8.15 -6.57
N VAL A 10 8.18 -9.13 -7.27
CA VAL A 10 8.90 -10.34 -7.72
C VAL A 10 10.00 -10.04 -8.76
N ASN A 11 9.94 -8.89 -9.41
CA ASN A 11 10.94 -8.46 -10.39
C ASN A 11 12.31 -8.22 -9.76
N GLY A 12 12.37 -7.95 -8.44
CA GLY A 12 13.63 -7.87 -7.69
C GLY A 12 14.42 -9.18 -7.68
N LEU A 13 13.75 -10.31 -7.96
CA LEU A 13 14.35 -11.65 -8.08
C LEU A 13 14.67 -12.02 -9.55
N GLY A 14 14.44 -11.11 -10.51
CA GLY A 14 14.60 -11.38 -11.94
C GLY A 14 13.46 -12.15 -12.58
N VAL A 15 12.29 -12.16 -11.95
CA VAL A 15 11.06 -12.71 -12.54
C VAL A 15 10.24 -11.58 -13.14
N LEU A 16 10.01 -11.59 -14.46
CA LEU A 16 9.15 -10.62 -15.12
C LEU A 16 7.68 -10.89 -14.77
N GLY A 17 7.07 -9.99 -13.99
CA GLY A 17 5.69 -10.14 -13.53
C GLY A 17 5.09 -8.81 -13.09
N TRP A 18 3.81 -8.59 -13.40
CA TRP A 18 3.10 -7.35 -13.09
C TRP A 18 1.66 -7.61 -12.66
N GLY A 19 1.04 -6.56 -12.13
CA GLY A 19 -0.34 -6.57 -11.68
C GLY A 19 -1.34 -6.42 -12.82
N VAL A 20 -2.41 -7.19 -12.77
CA VAL A 20 -3.57 -7.10 -13.69
C VAL A 20 -4.87 -7.20 -12.90
N GLY A 21 -6.01 -6.89 -13.53
CA GLY A 21 -7.33 -7.14 -12.95
C GLY A 21 -7.68 -8.62 -12.89
N GLY A 22 -8.72 -8.95 -12.13
CA GLY A 22 -9.19 -10.33 -11.99
C GLY A 22 -9.60 -10.95 -13.32
N ILE A 23 -10.31 -10.19 -14.15
CA ILE A 23 -10.74 -10.64 -15.50
C ILE A 23 -9.55 -10.98 -16.40
N GLU A 24 -8.50 -10.16 -16.44
CA GLU A 24 -7.32 -10.47 -17.26
C GLU A 24 -6.56 -11.70 -16.72
N ALA A 25 -6.49 -11.85 -15.39
CA ALA A 25 -5.89 -13.03 -14.78
C ALA A 25 -6.70 -14.30 -15.06
N GLU A 26 -8.03 -14.24 -14.97
CA GLU A 26 -8.95 -15.33 -15.33
C GLU A 26 -8.78 -15.74 -16.79
N ALA A 27 -8.70 -14.79 -17.73
CA ALA A 27 -8.44 -15.08 -19.13
C ALA A 27 -7.07 -15.78 -19.32
N ALA A 28 -6.02 -15.31 -18.64
CA ALA A 28 -4.70 -15.95 -18.68
C ALA A 28 -4.72 -17.37 -18.12
N MET A 29 -5.48 -17.62 -17.04
CA MET A 29 -5.68 -18.96 -16.47
C MET A 29 -6.39 -19.91 -17.45
N LEU A 30 -7.25 -19.38 -18.33
CA LEU A 30 -7.93 -20.13 -19.39
C LEU A 30 -7.08 -20.29 -20.67
N GLY A 31 -5.81 -19.88 -20.64
CA GLY A 31 -4.87 -20.03 -21.76
C GLY A 31 -4.85 -18.87 -22.74
N GLN A 32 -5.59 -17.78 -22.49
CA GLN A 32 -5.55 -16.60 -23.34
C GLN A 32 -4.23 -15.83 -23.12
N PRO A 33 -3.46 -15.51 -24.18
CA PRO A 33 -2.27 -14.69 -24.04
C PRO A 33 -2.59 -13.29 -23.52
N CYS A 34 -1.72 -12.73 -22.68
CA CYS A 34 -1.80 -11.33 -22.30
C CYS A 34 -1.47 -10.45 -23.52
N SER A 35 -2.40 -9.59 -23.92
CA SER A 35 -2.18 -8.62 -25.00
C SER A 35 -1.62 -7.32 -24.43
N MET A 36 -0.48 -6.88 -24.95
CA MET A 36 0.12 -5.59 -24.60
C MET A 36 0.86 -5.00 -25.80
N LEU A 37 0.94 -3.67 -25.86
CA LEU A 37 1.87 -3.00 -26.77
C LEU A 37 3.30 -3.34 -26.33
N ILE A 38 4.21 -3.49 -27.30
CA ILE A 38 5.64 -3.63 -26.99
C ILE A 38 6.08 -2.37 -26.24
N PRO A 39 6.52 -2.49 -24.98
CA PRO A 39 6.76 -1.33 -24.13
C PRO A 39 8.12 -0.70 -24.44
N ASP A 40 8.20 0.61 -24.28
CA ASP A 40 9.48 1.29 -24.09
C ASP A 40 10.17 0.75 -22.82
N VAL A 41 11.50 0.66 -22.84
CA VAL A 41 12.30 0.25 -21.67
C VAL A 41 13.19 1.40 -21.24
N ILE A 42 13.00 1.88 -20.02
CA ILE A 42 13.80 2.93 -19.39
C ILE A 42 14.87 2.26 -18.53
N GLY A 43 16.13 2.47 -18.89
CA GLY A 43 17.26 2.05 -18.07
C GLY A 43 17.39 2.95 -16.84
N PHE A 44 17.63 2.35 -15.68
CA PHE A 44 17.91 3.06 -14.44
C PHE A 44 19.25 2.60 -13.87
N GLU A 45 20.30 3.35 -14.18
CA GLU A 45 21.68 3.03 -13.82
C GLU A 45 21.97 3.45 -12.37
N LEU A 46 22.41 2.50 -11.56
CA LEU A 46 22.81 2.71 -10.17
C LEU A 46 24.33 2.67 -10.04
N SER A 47 24.90 3.65 -9.36
CA SER A 47 26.34 3.74 -9.07
C SER A 47 26.60 4.11 -7.60
N GLY A 48 27.82 3.91 -7.13
CA GLY A 48 28.21 4.25 -5.75
C GLY A 48 27.61 3.30 -4.72
N SER A 49 27.53 3.77 -3.47
CA SER A 49 26.96 3.04 -2.34
C SER A 49 26.13 3.97 -1.46
N LEU A 50 25.12 3.43 -0.79
CA LEU A 50 24.34 4.18 0.20
C LEU A 50 25.25 4.63 1.35
N LYS A 51 24.96 5.81 1.91
CA LYS A 51 25.62 6.31 3.12
C LYS A 51 25.17 5.51 4.35
N PRO A 52 25.99 5.44 5.42
CA PRO A 52 25.60 4.78 6.66
C PRO A 52 24.27 5.28 7.20
N GLY A 53 23.41 4.35 7.62
CA GLY A 53 22.08 4.66 8.14
C GLY A 53 21.01 5.01 7.10
N VAL A 54 21.34 5.08 5.80
CA VAL A 54 20.36 5.23 4.71
C VAL A 54 19.77 3.87 4.35
N THR A 55 18.45 3.80 4.27
CA THR A 55 17.72 2.54 4.14
C THR A 55 17.29 2.24 2.71
N ALA A 56 16.89 0.99 2.45
CA ALA A 56 16.24 0.62 1.19
C ALA A 56 14.93 1.38 0.96
N THR A 57 14.24 1.78 2.02
CA THR A 57 13.03 2.60 1.93
C THR A 57 13.36 3.99 1.39
N ASP A 58 14.43 4.62 1.89
CA ASP A 58 14.88 5.93 1.41
C ASP A 58 15.25 5.91 -0.08
N LEU A 59 15.91 4.83 -0.51
CA LEU A 59 16.25 4.58 -1.90
C LEU A 59 15.00 4.45 -2.79
N VAL A 60 14.03 3.61 -2.41
CA VAL A 60 12.81 3.45 -3.23
C VAL A 60 11.97 4.72 -3.28
N LEU A 61 11.88 5.50 -2.20
CA LEU A 61 11.15 6.78 -2.21
C LEU A 61 11.84 7.79 -3.14
N THR A 62 13.18 7.81 -3.14
CA THR A 62 13.98 8.65 -4.05
C THR A 62 13.75 8.25 -5.51
N ILE A 63 13.85 6.96 -5.83
CA ILE A 63 13.59 6.41 -7.16
C ILE A 63 12.15 6.72 -7.60
N THR A 64 11.18 6.59 -6.68
CA THR A 64 9.76 6.86 -6.96
C THR A 64 9.54 8.30 -7.39
N GLN A 65 10.14 9.26 -6.69
CA GLN A 65 10.09 10.69 -7.04
C GLN A 65 10.72 10.97 -8.41
N ILE A 66 11.90 10.40 -8.70
CA ILE A 66 12.62 10.59 -9.96
C ILE A 66 11.81 10.03 -11.14
N LEU A 67 11.33 8.79 -11.04
CA LEU A 67 10.60 8.11 -12.10
C LEU A 67 9.22 8.75 -12.35
N ARG A 68 8.54 9.24 -11.31
CA ARG A 68 7.31 10.03 -11.51
C ARG A 68 7.55 11.32 -12.26
N LYS A 69 8.61 12.04 -11.91
CA LYS A 69 9.00 13.27 -12.63
C LYS A 69 9.33 12.98 -14.09
N ARG A 70 9.93 11.82 -14.39
CA ARG A 70 10.23 11.40 -15.76
C ARG A 70 9.00 11.02 -16.59
N GLY A 71 7.98 10.43 -15.95
CA GLY A 71 6.76 9.94 -16.59
C GLY A 71 6.97 8.59 -17.30
N VAL A 72 6.89 7.51 -16.55
CA VAL A 72 7.13 6.13 -17.04
C VAL A 72 5.86 5.28 -17.14
N VAL A 73 4.68 5.91 -17.22
CA VAL A 73 3.40 5.23 -17.35
C VAL A 73 3.35 4.38 -18.63
N GLY A 74 3.02 3.10 -18.49
CA GLY A 74 2.95 2.14 -19.60
C GLY A 74 4.31 1.67 -20.12
N LYS A 75 5.40 2.00 -19.42
CA LYS A 75 6.78 1.62 -19.77
C LYS A 75 7.33 0.57 -18.80
N PHE A 76 8.38 -0.11 -19.23
CA PHE A 76 9.21 -0.92 -18.36
C PHE A 76 10.34 -0.08 -17.80
N VAL A 77 10.71 -0.33 -16.55
CA VAL A 77 11.96 0.17 -15.96
C VAL A 77 12.85 -1.02 -15.71
N GLU A 78 14.11 -0.95 -16.16
CA GLU A 78 15.11 -1.98 -15.94
C GLU A 78 16.32 -1.38 -15.24
N PHE A 79 16.69 -1.95 -14.09
CA PHE A 79 17.81 -1.50 -13.29
C PHE A 79 19.12 -2.08 -13.83
N THR A 80 20.14 -1.22 -13.97
CA THR A 80 21.45 -1.57 -14.54
C THR A 80 22.60 -0.91 -13.77
N GLY A 81 23.83 -1.20 -14.16
CA GLY A 81 25.05 -0.62 -13.60
C GLY A 81 25.62 -1.38 -12.41
N ALA A 82 26.79 -0.96 -11.94
CA ALA A 82 27.51 -1.64 -10.86
C ALA A 82 26.71 -1.72 -9.54
N GLY A 83 25.81 -0.77 -9.30
CA GLY A 83 24.92 -0.75 -8.13
C GLY A 83 23.92 -1.92 -8.08
N VAL A 84 23.66 -2.60 -9.21
CA VAL A 84 22.79 -3.78 -9.23
C VAL A 84 23.31 -4.90 -8.33
N SER A 85 24.57 -5.28 -8.50
CA SER A 85 25.19 -6.36 -7.73
C SER A 85 25.51 -5.98 -6.29
N ALA A 86 25.49 -4.68 -5.96
CA ALA A 86 25.68 -4.18 -4.59
C ALA A 86 24.43 -4.36 -3.71
N LEU A 87 23.23 -4.39 -4.31
CA LEU A 87 21.98 -4.47 -3.56
C LEU A 87 21.52 -5.92 -3.34
N SER A 88 21.08 -6.22 -2.11
CA SER A 88 20.45 -7.49 -1.77
C SER A 88 19.11 -7.68 -2.50
N ILE A 89 18.65 -8.91 -2.65
CA ILE A 89 17.32 -9.20 -3.22
C ILE A 89 16.20 -8.50 -2.46
N ALA A 90 16.32 -8.38 -1.13
CA ALA A 90 15.36 -7.65 -0.33
C ALA A 90 15.29 -6.16 -0.73
N ASN A 91 16.43 -5.51 -0.95
CA ASN A 91 16.47 -4.12 -1.40
C ASN A 91 15.88 -3.98 -2.81
N ARG A 92 16.22 -4.89 -3.74
CA ARG A 92 15.66 -4.91 -5.10
C ARG A 92 14.15 -5.08 -5.07
N ALA A 93 13.64 -6.02 -4.27
CA ALA A 93 12.22 -6.28 -4.10
C ALA A 93 11.48 -5.07 -3.50
N THR A 94 12.05 -4.37 -2.51
CA THR A 94 11.52 -3.11 -2.00
C THR A 94 11.35 -2.07 -3.12
N ILE A 95 12.34 -1.94 -4.01
CA ILE A 95 12.32 -0.99 -5.13
C ILE A 95 11.28 -1.40 -6.20
N SER A 96 11.28 -2.67 -6.61
CA SER A 96 10.37 -3.19 -7.61
C SER A 96 8.92 -3.22 -7.14
N ASN A 97 8.68 -3.39 -5.83
CA ASN A 97 7.34 -3.35 -5.25
C ASN A 97 6.60 -2.06 -5.62
N MET A 98 7.29 -0.91 -5.56
CA MET A 98 6.71 0.41 -5.81
C MET A 98 6.56 0.77 -7.30
N ALA A 99 6.69 -0.20 -8.22
CA ALA A 99 6.50 0.06 -9.65
C ALA A 99 5.19 0.77 -10.02
N PRO A 100 4.03 0.35 -9.49
CA PRO A 100 2.78 1.08 -9.72
C PRO A 100 2.82 2.51 -9.17
N GLU A 101 3.53 2.74 -8.07
CA GLU A 101 3.63 4.03 -7.40
C GLU A 101 4.50 5.01 -8.19
N TYR A 102 5.48 4.55 -8.97
CA TYR A 102 6.17 5.38 -9.97
C TYR A 102 5.61 5.30 -11.40
N GLY A 103 4.64 4.43 -11.64
CA GLY A 103 3.84 4.35 -12.85
C GLY A 103 4.30 3.32 -13.87
N ALA A 104 5.44 2.66 -13.65
CA ALA A 104 5.92 1.63 -14.56
C ALA A 104 5.05 0.37 -14.47
N THR A 105 4.99 -0.38 -15.57
CA THR A 105 4.36 -1.71 -15.58
C THR A 105 5.19 -2.71 -14.77
N VAL A 106 6.53 -2.61 -14.83
CA VAL A 106 7.50 -3.45 -14.11
C VAL A 106 8.71 -2.63 -13.69
N GLY A 107 9.40 -3.10 -12.63
CA GLY A 107 10.71 -2.61 -12.21
C GLY A 107 11.71 -3.77 -12.17
N PHE A 108 12.32 -4.09 -13.31
CA PHE A 108 13.05 -5.34 -13.54
C PHE A 108 14.53 -5.29 -13.13
N TRP A 109 15.00 -6.41 -12.56
CA TRP A 109 16.41 -6.62 -12.22
C TRP A 109 16.87 -7.91 -12.87
N PRO A 110 18.02 -7.95 -13.54
CA PRO A 110 18.50 -9.19 -14.15
C PRO A 110 18.94 -10.22 -13.08
N VAL A 111 18.94 -11.50 -13.47
CA VAL A 111 19.39 -12.59 -12.60
C VAL A 111 20.91 -12.55 -12.46
N ASP A 112 21.39 -12.55 -11.21
CA ASP A 112 22.81 -12.55 -10.86
C ASP A 112 23.10 -13.41 -9.63
N GLN A 113 24.33 -13.32 -9.11
CA GLN A 113 24.74 -14.07 -7.92
C GLN A 113 23.84 -13.83 -6.70
N LYS A 114 23.32 -12.60 -6.49
CA LYS A 114 22.44 -12.31 -5.36
C LYS A 114 21.12 -13.06 -5.45
N THR A 115 20.62 -13.31 -6.67
CA THR A 115 19.45 -14.17 -6.89
C THR A 115 19.74 -15.59 -6.41
N ILE A 116 20.88 -16.15 -6.76
CA ILE A 116 21.28 -17.51 -6.36
C ILE A 116 21.52 -17.62 -4.86
N ASP A 117 22.20 -16.63 -4.25
CA ASP A 117 22.41 -16.56 -2.81
C ASP A 117 21.06 -16.55 -2.06
N TYR A 118 20.08 -15.79 -2.56
CA TYR A 118 18.74 -15.74 -1.97
C TYR A 118 17.95 -17.04 -2.16
N LEU A 119 18.05 -17.68 -3.33
CA LEU A 119 17.43 -19.00 -3.54
C LEU A 119 17.99 -20.03 -2.57
N ASN A 120 19.30 -20.06 -2.37
CA ASN A 120 19.94 -20.92 -1.37
C ASN A 120 19.49 -20.59 0.05
N LEU A 121 19.52 -19.30 0.44
CA LEU A 121 19.04 -18.84 1.75
C LEU A 121 17.59 -19.25 2.02
N THR A 122 16.76 -19.34 0.99
CA THR A 122 15.33 -19.71 1.11
C THR A 122 15.07 -21.20 0.90
N GLY A 123 16.11 -22.04 0.94
CA GLY A 123 16.01 -23.49 0.87
C GLY A 123 15.78 -24.07 -0.52
N ARG A 124 16.00 -23.28 -1.58
CA ARG A 124 15.77 -23.66 -2.99
C ARG A 124 17.08 -24.00 -3.71
N THR A 125 17.94 -24.79 -3.07
CA THR A 125 19.31 -25.07 -3.54
C THR A 125 19.35 -25.74 -4.91
N GLU A 126 18.46 -26.71 -5.19
CA GLU A 126 18.42 -27.37 -6.50
C GLU A 126 17.90 -26.42 -7.59
N GLN A 127 16.88 -25.61 -7.28
CA GLN A 127 16.39 -24.59 -8.21
C GLN A 127 17.45 -23.52 -8.46
N ALA A 128 18.29 -23.19 -7.47
CA ALA A 128 19.39 -22.25 -7.61
C ALA A 128 20.40 -22.75 -8.67
N LYS A 129 20.82 -24.02 -8.59
CA LYS A 129 21.71 -24.64 -9.59
C LYS A 129 21.13 -24.60 -11.00
N VAL A 130 19.86 -24.99 -11.16
CA VAL A 130 19.18 -24.98 -12.47
C VAL A 130 19.06 -23.56 -13.01
N THR A 131 18.68 -22.60 -12.16
CA THR A 131 18.55 -21.18 -12.53
C THR A 131 19.89 -20.64 -13.02
N GLU A 132 20.98 -20.85 -12.27
CA GLU A 132 22.30 -20.38 -12.65
C GLU A 132 22.76 -20.97 -13.99
N ALA A 133 22.65 -22.29 -14.15
CA ALA A 133 23.04 -22.98 -15.38
C ALA A 133 22.24 -22.48 -16.59
N TYR A 134 20.92 -22.33 -16.45
CA TYR A 134 20.03 -21.84 -17.51
C TYR A 134 20.37 -20.41 -17.93
N TYR A 135 20.44 -19.47 -16.99
CA TYR A 135 20.68 -18.06 -17.34
C TYR A 135 22.08 -17.83 -17.93
N LYS A 136 23.09 -18.61 -17.50
CA LYS A 136 24.42 -18.59 -18.13
C LYS A 136 24.37 -19.15 -19.55
N ALA A 137 23.69 -20.28 -19.78
CA ALA A 137 23.57 -20.88 -21.11
C ALA A 137 22.81 -19.99 -22.10
N GLN A 138 21.83 -19.21 -21.62
CA GLN A 138 21.05 -18.28 -22.45
C GLN A 138 21.74 -16.92 -22.67
N GLY A 139 22.90 -16.66 -22.06
CA GLY A 139 23.55 -15.35 -22.12
C GLY A 139 22.78 -14.23 -21.39
N MET A 140 21.92 -14.60 -20.44
CA MET A 140 21.09 -13.68 -19.65
C MET A 140 21.58 -13.52 -18.20
N TRP A 141 22.75 -14.08 -17.87
CA TRP A 141 23.36 -13.98 -16.55
C TRP A 141 24.08 -12.64 -16.39
N HIS A 142 23.67 -11.84 -15.41
CA HIS A 142 24.25 -10.53 -15.17
C HIS A 142 25.47 -10.58 -14.23
N THR A 143 26.46 -9.75 -14.56
CA THR A 143 27.67 -9.46 -13.79
C THR A 143 27.93 -7.96 -13.79
N ALA A 144 28.77 -7.47 -12.89
CA ALA A 144 29.19 -6.05 -12.90
C ALA A 144 29.89 -5.62 -14.21
N SER A 145 30.39 -6.56 -15.01
CA SER A 145 30.99 -6.30 -16.33
C SER A 145 30.01 -6.46 -17.50
N THR A 146 28.75 -6.83 -17.23
CA THR A 146 27.73 -6.99 -18.27
C THR A 146 27.42 -5.62 -18.88
N PRO A 147 27.54 -5.44 -20.22
CA PRO A 147 27.20 -4.19 -20.86
C PRO A 147 25.72 -3.86 -20.67
N SER A 148 25.42 -2.59 -20.40
CA SER A 148 24.03 -2.12 -20.35
C SER A 148 23.32 -2.37 -21.69
N PRO A 149 22.09 -2.92 -21.68
CA PRO A 149 21.23 -2.99 -22.84
C PRO A 149 21.00 -1.61 -23.50
N ARG A 150 20.56 -1.62 -24.77
CA ARG A 150 20.12 -0.39 -25.43
C ARG A 150 18.71 -0.02 -24.96
N PHE A 151 18.62 0.89 -24.02
CA PHE A 151 17.37 1.41 -23.49
C PHE A 151 16.78 2.51 -24.40
N THR A 152 15.46 2.73 -24.30
CA THR A 152 14.78 3.87 -24.93
C THR A 152 15.27 5.19 -24.33
N ASP A 153 15.53 5.20 -23.03
CA ASP A 153 16.12 6.31 -22.29
C ASP A 153 16.91 5.76 -21.08
N LEU A 154 17.85 6.55 -20.55
CA LEU A 154 18.71 6.14 -19.44
C LEU A 154 18.73 7.22 -18.36
N LEU A 155 18.25 6.86 -17.17
CA LEU A 155 18.39 7.65 -15.96
C LEU A 155 19.56 7.12 -15.14
N LYS A 156 20.18 7.99 -14.34
CA LYS A 156 21.31 7.65 -13.47
C LYS A 156 21.07 8.15 -12.05
N LEU A 157 21.45 7.33 -11.06
CA LEU A 157 21.42 7.70 -9.65
C LEU A 157 22.71 7.23 -8.96
N ASP A 158 23.46 8.19 -8.41
CA ASP A 158 24.50 7.89 -7.43
C ASP A 158 23.85 7.66 -6.06
N LEU A 159 24.03 6.46 -5.53
CA LEU A 159 23.50 6.04 -4.23
C LEU A 159 24.03 6.89 -3.07
N SER A 160 25.18 7.56 -3.22
CA SER A 160 25.73 8.45 -2.19
C SER A 160 24.89 9.73 -1.98
N LEU A 161 24.04 10.08 -2.95
CA LEU A 161 23.16 11.25 -2.90
C LEU A 161 21.82 10.96 -2.21
N VAL A 162 21.54 9.69 -1.89
CA VAL A 162 20.31 9.31 -1.20
C VAL A 162 20.40 9.74 0.26
N GLU A 163 19.35 10.38 0.75
CA GLU A 163 19.22 10.86 2.12
C GLU A 163 18.00 10.23 2.81
N PRO A 164 18.04 10.06 4.15
CA PRO A 164 16.87 9.62 4.91
C PRO A 164 15.66 10.49 4.59
N SER A 165 14.50 9.88 4.40
CA SER A 165 13.32 10.57 3.87
C SER A 165 11.99 9.91 4.24
N LEU A 166 10.93 10.71 4.14
CA LEU A 166 9.55 10.24 4.20
C LEU A 166 8.83 10.71 2.93
N ALA A 167 7.77 10.00 2.54
CA ALA A 167 6.88 10.44 1.47
C ALA A 167 5.46 10.65 1.97
N GLY A 168 4.89 11.82 1.70
CA GLY A 168 3.58 12.23 2.19
C GLY A 168 3.37 13.73 2.11
N PRO A 169 2.23 14.25 2.60
CA PRO A 169 1.22 13.54 3.42
C PRO A 169 0.15 12.77 2.64
N ALA A 170 0.10 12.86 1.31
CA ALA A 170 -1.02 12.32 0.52
C ALA A 170 -0.61 11.49 -0.70
N LYS A 171 0.65 11.54 -1.17
CA LYS A 171 1.09 10.77 -2.33
C LYS A 171 2.45 10.08 -2.10
N PRO A 172 2.70 8.92 -2.73
CA PRO A 172 3.96 8.18 -2.56
C PRO A 172 5.19 8.86 -3.16
N HIS A 173 4.99 9.79 -4.11
CA HIS A 173 6.07 10.54 -4.76
C HIS A 173 6.32 11.91 -4.14
N ASP A 174 5.52 12.31 -3.14
CA ASP A 174 5.71 13.55 -2.38
C ASP A 174 6.80 13.32 -1.32
N ARG A 175 8.03 13.04 -1.77
CA ARG A 175 9.19 12.78 -0.92
C ARG A 175 9.75 14.09 -0.35
N SER A 176 10.02 14.10 0.94
CA SER A 176 10.81 15.11 1.64
C SER A 176 11.97 14.45 2.37
N ASN A 177 13.15 15.08 2.34
CA ASN A 177 14.26 14.67 3.20
C ASN A 177 13.82 14.74 4.67
N LEU A 178 14.41 13.90 5.53
CA LEU A 178 14.02 13.79 6.94
C LEU A 178 14.06 15.14 7.66
N SER A 179 15.06 15.98 7.35
CA SER A 179 15.19 17.34 7.89
C SER A 179 14.08 18.31 7.46
N GLN A 180 13.31 17.98 6.42
CA GLN A 180 12.31 18.85 5.80
C GLN A 180 10.87 18.34 5.97
N VAL A 181 10.66 17.20 6.64
CA VAL A 181 9.32 16.62 6.84
C VAL A 181 8.41 17.59 7.60
N HIS A 182 8.93 18.28 8.62
CA HIS A 182 8.18 19.26 9.39
C HIS A 182 7.71 20.46 8.54
N GLU A 183 8.54 20.93 7.59
CA GLU A 183 8.18 22.00 6.67
C GLU A 183 7.09 21.56 5.69
N SER A 184 7.25 20.36 5.12
CA SER A 184 6.25 19.75 4.22
C SER A 184 4.90 19.59 4.92
N PHE A 185 4.93 19.10 6.17
CA PHE A 185 3.73 19.00 7.00
C PHE A 185 3.13 20.39 7.32
N GLY A 186 3.95 21.38 7.68
CA GLY A 186 3.49 22.74 7.99
C GLY A 186 2.79 23.40 6.80
N LYS A 187 3.27 23.18 5.58
CA LYS A 187 2.59 23.63 4.36
C LYS A 187 1.24 22.94 4.17
N PHE A 188 1.19 21.62 4.28
CA PHE A 188 -0.06 20.87 4.17
C PHE A 188 -1.08 21.27 5.24
N LEU A 189 -0.64 21.43 6.49
CA LEU A 189 -1.50 21.86 7.58
C LEU A 189 -2.10 23.24 7.29
N SER A 190 -1.30 24.17 6.77
CA SER A 190 -1.76 25.50 6.39
C SER A 190 -2.86 25.45 5.32
N GLU A 191 -2.71 24.57 4.31
CA GLU A 191 -3.73 24.33 3.28
C GLU A 191 -5.01 23.71 3.88
N GLN A 192 -4.88 22.75 4.81
CA GLN A 192 -6.02 22.15 5.50
C GLN A 192 -6.76 23.17 6.35
N VAL A 193 -6.05 24.01 7.12
CA VAL A 193 -6.61 25.09 7.94
C VAL A 193 -7.30 26.14 7.06
N ALA A 194 -6.73 26.50 5.92
CA ALA A 194 -7.39 27.41 4.98
C ALA A 194 -8.70 26.83 4.43
N ALA A 195 -8.76 25.52 4.19
CA ALA A 195 -9.94 24.85 3.65
C ALA A 195 -11.05 24.60 4.70
N ARG A 196 -10.70 24.29 5.95
CA ARG A 196 -11.66 23.84 6.99
C ARG A 196 -11.81 24.79 8.18
N GLY A 197 -10.97 25.83 8.27
CA GLY A 197 -10.78 26.62 9.48
C GLY A 197 -9.81 25.97 10.50
N PRO A 198 -9.38 26.72 11.53
CA PRO A 198 -8.49 26.21 12.56
C PRO A 198 -9.17 25.11 13.41
N ALA A 199 -8.37 24.27 14.07
CA ALA A 199 -8.89 23.32 15.05
C ALA A 199 -9.54 24.06 16.23
N LYS A 200 -10.59 23.45 16.81
CA LYS A 200 -11.25 24.03 18.00
C LYS A 200 -10.30 23.97 19.21
N PRO A 201 -10.45 24.93 20.16
CA PRO A 201 -9.64 24.97 21.38
C PRO A 201 -9.61 23.63 22.12
N ALA A 202 -8.46 23.34 22.73
CA ALA A 202 -8.27 22.13 23.52
C ALA A 202 -8.77 22.36 24.96
N ASP A 203 -9.32 21.31 25.58
CA ASP A 203 -9.48 21.29 27.03
C ASP A 203 -8.11 21.18 27.71
N ALA A 204 -7.99 21.62 28.97
CA ALA A 204 -6.72 21.62 29.70
C ALA A 204 -6.07 20.22 29.86
N SER A 205 -6.85 19.15 29.73
CA SER A 205 -6.40 17.75 29.79
C SER A 205 -6.01 17.15 28.43
N SER A 206 -6.23 17.87 27.34
CA SER A 206 -5.94 17.38 25.99
C SER A 206 -4.44 17.35 25.70
N VAL A 207 -3.99 16.23 25.15
CA VAL A 207 -2.61 16.02 24.68
C VAL A 207 -2.49 16.02 23.17
N LEU A 208 -3.61 16.05 22.43
CA LEU A 208 -3.64 16.03 20.97
C LEU A 208 -3.62 17.44 20.38
N LYS A 209 -2.87 17.57 19.29
CA LYS A 209 -2.78 18.79 18.47
C LYS A 209 -2.72 18.44 16.99
N ASP A 210 -2.83 19.46 16.14
CA ASP A 210 -2.49 19.32 14.74
C ASP A 210 -1.05 18.78 14.64
N GLY A 211 -0.86 17.74 13.83
CA GLY A 211 0.42 17.06 13.66
C GLY A 211 0.71 15.93 14.64
N SER A 212 -0.13 15.66 15.65
CA SER A 212 0.01 14.46 16.48
C SER A 212 -0.02 13.20 15.61
N VAL A 213 0.96 12.30 15.81
CA VAL A 213 0.97 10.96 15.19
C VAL A 213 0.06 10.07 16.02
N VAL A 214 -1.10 9.68 15.49
CA VAL A 214 -2.07 8.83 16.21
C VAL A 214 -2.02 7.36 15.76
N LEU A 215 -1.25 7.08 14.71
CA LEU A 215 -1.04 5.74 14.17
C LEU A 215 0.39 5.56 13.70
N ALA A 216 1.04 4.48 14.14
CA ALA A 216 2.36 4.06 13.67
C ALA A 216 2.36 2.57 13.35
N ALA A 217 2.63 2.19 12.10
CA ALA A 217 2.49 0.79 11.67
C ALA A 217 3.72 0.28 10.92
N ILE A 218 4.37 -0.74 11.49
CA ILE A 218 5.31 -1.59 10.75
C ILE A 218 4.46 -2.62 10.00
N THR A 219 4.25 -2.39 8.72
CA THR A 219 3.32 -3.14 7.85
C THR A 219 3.91 -3.26 6.43
N SER A 220 3.14 -3.86 5.52
CA SER A 220 3.42 -4.03 4.09
C SER A 220 4.52 -5.04 3.73
N CYS A 221 4.28 -5.80 2.66
CA CYS A 221 5.29 -6.63 2.02
C CYS A 221 6.50 -5.82 1.51
N THR A 222 6.32 -4.52 1.19
CA THR A 222 7.38 -3.62 0.70
C THR A 222 8.61 -3.61 1.58
N ASN A 223 8.41 -3.53 2.90
CA ASN A 223 9.49 -3.36 3.88
C ASN A 223 9.63 -4.56 4.82
N THR A 224 8.53 -5.27 5.14
CA THR A 224 8.61 -6.42 6.08
C THR A 224 9.31 -7.64 5.49
N SER A 225 9.43 -7.71 4.16
CA SER A 225 10.26 -8.71 3.47
C SER A 225 11.76 -8.44 3.56
N ASN A 226 12.17 -7.29 4.12
CA ASN A 226 13.55 -6.87 4.22
C ASN A 226 14.08 -7.03 5.66
N PRO A 227 14.92 -8.05 5.92
CA PRO A 227 15.40 -8.32 7.28
C PRO A 227 16.21 -7.19 7.88
N SER A 228 16.99 -6.45 7.07
CA SER A 228 17.78 -5.31 7.57
C SER A 228 16.89 -4.21 8.15
N LEU A 229 15.73 -3.95 7.53
CA LEU A 229 14.78 -2.97 8.03
C LEU A 229 14.05 -3.44 9.29
N MET A 230 13.69 -4.72 9.34
CA MET A 230 13.02 -5.32 10.50
C MET A 230 13.93 -5.38 11.73
N ILE A 231 15.17 -5.87 11.55
CA ILE A 231 16.18 -5.88 12.61
C ILE A 231 16.54 -4.45 13.03
N GLY A 232 16.69 -3.53 12.08
CA GLY A 232 16.93 -2.11 12.38
C GLY A 232 15.83 -1.51 13.26
N ALA A 233 14.55 -1.78 12.96
CA ALA A 233 13.44 -1.26 13.77
C ALA A 233 13.44 -1.84 15.18
N ALA A 234 13.70 -3.14 15.31
CA ALA A 234 13.76 -3.80 16.60
C ALA A 234 14.99 -3.37 17.43
N LEU A 235 16.09 -2.98 16.78
CA LEU A 235 17.25 -2.36 17.45
C LEU A 235 16.95 -0.93 17.92
N VAL A 236 16.24 -0.11 17.13
CA VAL A 236 15.76 1.20 17.60
C VAL A 236 14.89 1.03 18.84
N ALA A 237 13.97 0.06 18.82
CA ALA A 237 13.13 -0.25 19.98
C ALA A 237 13.97 -0.67 21.20
N LYS A 238 14.95 -1.55 21.02
CA LYS A 238 15.87 -1.98 22.07
C LYS A 238 16.64 -0.81 22.69
N LYS A 239 17.20 0.08 21.87
CA LYS A 239 17.97 1.25 22.35
C LYS A 239 17.06 2.24 23.07
N ALA A 240 15.85 2.49 22.56
CA ALA A 240 14.86 3.35 23.21
C ALA A 240 14.40 2.78 24.58
N ASN A 241 14.11 1.49 24.66
CA ASN A 241 13.75 0.81 25.91
C ASN A 241 14.89 0.85 26.94
N ALA A 242 16.15 0.70 26.51
CA ALA A 242 17.32 0.78 27.39
C ALA A 242 17.48 2.18 28.03
N LEU A 243 17.01 3.23 27.36
CA LEU A 243 16.95 4.60 27.89
C LEU A 243 15.68 4.88 28.71
N GLY A 244 14.71 3.95 28.73
CA GLY A 244 13.44 4.11 29.42
C GLY A 244 12.45 5.02 28.70
N MET A 245 12.63 5.22 27.39
CA MET A 245 11.68 5.98 26.57
C MET A 245 10.34 5.25 26.47
N LYS A 246 9.26 6.02 26.27
CA LYS A 246 7.91 5.50 26.06
C LYS A 246 7.24 6.17 24.87
N ILE A 247 6.43 5.41 24.16
CA ILE A 247 5.53 5.95 23.13
C ILE A 247 4.33 6.60 23.84
N PRO A 248 3.86 7.79 23.40
CA PRO A 248 2.67 8.39 23.97
C PRO A 248 1.43 7.48 23.84
N ASP A 249 0.61 7.41 24.90
CA ASP A 249 -0.52 6.46 24.99
C ASP A 249 -1.59 6.61 23.89
N TYR A 250 -1.63 7.76 23.22
CA TYR A 250 -2.56 8.01 22.11
C TYR A 250 -2.10 7.44 20.77
N VAL A 251 -0.84 6.99 20.65
CA VAL A 251 -0.31 6.44 19.39
C VAL A 251 -0.71 4.97 19.27
N LYS A 252 -1.53 4.65 18.27
CA LYS A 252 -1.83 3.26 17.93
C LYS A 252 -0.67 2.62 17.17
N THR A 253 0.10 1.77 17.84
CA THR A 253 1.20 1.00 17.25
C THR A 253 0.74 -0.37 16.74
N SER A 254 1.43 -0.91 15.72
CA SER A 254 1.16 -2.26 15.21
C SER A 254 2.34 -2.84 14.43
N PHE A 255 2.54 -4.16 14.55
CA PHE A 255 3.48 -4.92 13.74
C PHE A 255 2.75 -6.03 12.97
N ALA A 256 2.78 -5.93 11.64
CA ALA A 256 2.11 -6.85 10.73
C ALA A 256 3.10 -7.32 9.64
N PRO A 257 3.91 -8.36 9.91
CA PRO A 257 4.86 -8.88 8.96
C PRO A 257 4.18 -9.67 7.83
N GLY A 258 4.81 -9.73 6.67
CA GLY A 258 4.32 -10.50 5.52
C GLY A 258 4.51 -12.03 5.60
N SER A 259 5.22 -12.53 6.61
CA SER A 259 5.55 -13.95 6.77
C SER A 259 5.94 -14.27 8.21
N THR A 260 5.69 -15.51 8.63
CA THR A 260 6.17 -16.10 9.91
C THR A 260 7.69 -16.18 9.99
N ALA A 261 8.39 -16.21 8.85
CA ALA A 261 9.85 -16.16 8.82
C ALA A 261 10.39 -14.86 9.44
N VAL A 262 9.64 -13.75 9.32
CA VAL A 262 10.02 -12.45 9.88
C VAL A 262 10.04 -12.50 11.40
N THR A 263 8.99 -13.04 12.01
CA THR A 263 8.93 -13.16 13.48
C THR A 263 9.99 -14.12 13.97
N ALA A 264 10.21 -15.25 13.28
CA ALA A 264 11.20 -16.25 13.66
C ALA A 264 12.63 -15.69 13.81
N TYR A 265 13.12 -14.88 12.86
CA TYR A 265 14.47 -14.32 12.97
C TYR A 265 14.57 -13.13 13.94
N ILE A 266 13.48 -12.41 14.21
CA ILE A 266 13.45 -11.34 15.23
C ILE A 266 13.47 -11.96 16.62
N GLU A 267 12.72 -13.05 16.82
CA GLU A 267 12.71 -13.84 18.06
C GLU A 267 14.05 -14.50 18.32
N SER A 268 14.66 -15.13 17.31
CA SER A 268 16.01 -15.73 17.47
C SER A 268 17.09 -14.69 17.79
N ALA A 269 16.91 -13.45 17.32
CA ALA A 269 17.77 -12.32 17.67
C ALA A 269 17.50 -11.78 19.09
N GLY A 270 16.47 -12.25 19.79
CA GLY A 270 16.05 -11.78 21.11
C GLY A 270 15.47 -10.36 21.09
N LEU A 271 14.91 -9.93 19.95
CA LEU A 271 14.46 -8.55 19.75
C LEU A 271 12.94 -8.37 19.75
N MET A 272 12.16 -9.46 19.65
CA MET A 272 10.69 -9.37 19.70
C MET A 272 10.16 -8.70 20.98
N PRO A 273 10.66 -9.05 22.19
CA PRO A 273 10.20 -8.39 23.41
C PRO A 273 10.44 -6.88 23.44
N GLU A 274 11.42 -6.38 22.67
CA GLU A 274 11.71 -4.94 22.60
C GLU A 274 10.67 -4.19 21.76
N LEU A 275 10.18 -4.80 20.68
CA LEU A 275 9.04 -4.28 19.92
C LEU A 275 7.76 -4.31 20.76
N ASP A 276 7.52 -5.42 21.46
CA ASP A 276 6.33 -5.60 22.31
C ASP A 276 6.23 -4.57 23.43
N LYS A 277 7.36 -4.24 24.10
CA LYS A 277 7.42 -3.21 25.14
C LYS A 277 7.01 -1.81 24.66
N LEU A 278 7.26 -1.51 23.38
CA LEU A 278 6.82 -0.27 22.74
C LEU A 278 5.41 -0.39 22.11
N GLY A 279 4.73 -1.52 22.27
CA GLY A 279 3.40 -1.74 21.71
C GLY A 279 3.37 -2.09 20.22
N PHE A 280 4.53 -2.32 19.59
CA PHE A 280 4.60 -2.91 18.24
C PHE A 280 4.36 -4.42 18.29
N ASN A 281 3.25 -4.82 18.90
CA ASN A 281 2.86 -6.23 19.03
C ASN A 281 2.49 -6.81 17.67
N LEU A 282 2.74 -8.10 17.50
CA LEU A 282 2.28 -8.86 16.34
C LEU A 282 0.75 -8.86 16.30
N VAL A 283 0.17 -8.16 15.31
CA VAL A 283 -1.30 -8.09 15.13
C VAL A 283 -1.83 -9.06 14.07
N GLY A 284 -0.93 -9.67 13.29
CA GLY A 284 -1.27 -10.67 12.28
C GLY A 284 -0.34 -10.67 11.08
N TYR A 285 -0.40 -11.74 10.30
CA TYR A 285 0.37 -11.91 9.07
C TYR A 285 -0.48 -11.53 7.86
N GLY A 286 -0.33 -10.31 7.36
CA GLY A 286 -1.12 -9.81 6.23
C GLY A 286 -1.01 -8.31 5.99
N CYS A 287 -1.79 -7.81 5.04
CA CYS A 287 -1.67 -6.41 4.60
C CYS A 287 -2.04 -5.37 5.67
N THR A 288 -3.01 -5.68 6.54
CA THR A 288 -3.45 -4.82 7.67
C THR A 288 -3.52 -3.32 7.31
N THR A 289 -2.79 -2.45 8.01
CA THR A 289 -2.76 -1.00 7.80
C THR A 289 -2.35 -0.61 6.38
N CYS A 290 -1.50 -1.38 5.68
CA CYS A 290 -1.08 -1.06 4.31
C CYS A 290 -2.26 -1.00 3.31
N ILE A 291 -3.30 -1.82 3.54
CA ILE A 291 -4.50 -1.82 2.69
C ILE A 291 -5.64 -0.93 3.27
N GLY A 292 -5.41 -0.27 4.41
CA GLY A 292 -6.44 0.48 5.13
C GLY A 292 -7.21 -0.34 6.16
N ASN A 293 -6.83 -1.59 6.40
CA ASN A 293 -7.38 -2.40 7.50
C ASN A 293 -6.65 -2.06 8.81
N SER A 294 -6.65 -0.77 9.15
CA SER A 294 -5.98 -0.23 10.35
C SER A 294 -6.78 -0.46 11.63
N GLY A 295 -8.04 -0.89 11.54
CA GLY A 295 -9.00 -0.92 12.65
C GLY A 295 -9.33 0.49 13.20
N PRO A 296 -10.17 0.58 14.24
CA PRO A 296 -10.53 1.87 14.85
C PRO A 296 -9.36 2.46 15.65
N LEU A 297 -9.29 3.80 15.72
CA LEU A 297 -8.52 4.48 16.77
C LEU A 297 -9.20 4.27 18.14
N PRO A 298 -8.46 4.40 19.26
CA PRO A 298 -9.09 4.43 20.58
C PRO A 298 -10.23 5.46 20.62
N THR A 299 -11.38 5.09 21.19
CA THR A 299 -12.63 5.88 21.09
C THR A 299 -12.46 7.34 21.50
N ALA A 300 -11.75 7.60 22.60
CA ALA A 300 -11.48 8.96 23.08
C ALA A 300 -10.67 9.79 22.06
N ILE A 301 -9.63 9.18 21.47
CA ILE A 301 -8.76 9.80 20.46
C ILE A 301 -9.56 10.09 19.18
N GLY A 302 -10.34 9.13 18.70
CA GLY A 302 -11.19 9.32 17.51
C GLY A 302 -12.20 10.45 17.69
N HIS A 303 -12.92 10.45 18.81
CA HIS A 303 -13.89 11.49 19.14
C HIS A 303 -13.25 12.88 19.25
N GLU A 304 -12.08 12.99 19.87
CA GLU A 304 -11.37 14.25 20.00
C GLU A 304 -10.91 14.80 18.64
N VAL A 305 -10.33 13.94 17.79
CA VAL A 305 -9.92 14.32 16.42
C VAL A 305 -11.10 14.88 15.62
N GLU A 306 -12.26 14.21 15.66
CA GLU A 306 -13.46 14.67 14.95
C GLU A 306 -14.05 15.95 15.54
N SER A 307 -14.28 15.98 16.86
CA SER A 307 -14.97 17.09 17.54
C SER A 307 -14.20 18.40 17.42
N ARG A 308 -12.86 18.35 17.49
CA ARG A 308 -11.97 19.50 17.33
C ARG A 308 -11.53 19.75 15.89
N GLY A 309 -11.78 18.81 14.98
CA GLY A 309 -11.40 18.90 13.58
C GLY A 309 -9.88 18.82 13.36
N LEU A 310 -9.14 18.06 14.17
CA LEU A 310 -7.67 18.01 14.10
C LEU A 310 -7.16 17.37 12.80
N THR A 311 -6.03 17.85 12.32
CA THR A 311 -5.23 17.26 11.25
C THR A 311 -4.09 16.44 11.87
N VAL A 312 -4.40 15.17 12.13
CA VAL A 312 -3.47 14.19 12.72
C VAL A 312 -2.77 13.34 11.68
N GLY A 313 -1.69 12.67 12.11
CA GLY A 313 -0.76 11.91 11.29
C GLY A 313 -0.81 10.40 11.48
N ALA A 314 -0.50 9.67 10.41
CA ALA A 314 -0.04 8.28 10.45
C ALA A 314 1.34 8.15 9.82
N VAL A 315 2.20 7.33 10.40
CA VAL A 315 3.50 6.95 9.83
C VAL A 315 3.52 5.43 9.66
N LEU A 316 3.76 4.95 8.44
CA LEU A 316 3.71 3.52 8.14
C LEU A 316 4.80 3.10 7.16
N SER A 317 5.24 1.85 7.26
CA SER A 317 6.19 1.25 6.31
C SER A 317 5.52 0.69 5.05
N GLY A 318 4.45 1.36 4.59
CA GLY A 318 3.69 1.00 3.40
C GLY A 318 4.29 1.51 2.09
N ASN A 319 3.49 1.41 1.02
CA ASN A 319 3.78 1.97 -0.30
C ASN A 319 2.75 3.00 -0.77
N ARG A 320 1.59 3.11 -0.09
CA ARG A 320 0.53 4.06 -0.39
C ARG A 320 0.08 4.82 0.83
N ASN A 321 -0.19 6.10 0.63
CA ASN A 321 -0.56 7.06 1.66
C ASN A 321 -1.64 8.06 1.18
N PHE A 322 -2.47 7.64 0.21
CA PHE A 322 -3.59 8.45 -0.27
C PHE A 322 -4.54 8.83 0.88
N GLU A 323 -5.18 10.00 0.78
CA GLU A 323 -6.18 10.43 1.76
C GLU A 323 -7.30 9.39 1.91
N ALA A 324 -7.73 9.15 3.15
CA ALA A 324 -8.72 8.14 3.52
C ALA A 324 -8.40 6.68 3.12
N ARG A 325 -7.18 6.38 2.67
CA ARG A 325 -6.72 5.01 2.44
C ARG A 325 -6.32 4.32 3.74
N ILE A 326 -5.57 5.00 4.60
CA ILE A 326 -4.98 4.40 5.81
C ILE A 326 -6.01 4.29 6.92
N HIS A 327 -6.63 5.41 7.28
CA HIS A 327 -7.69 5.48 8.28
C HIS A 327 -8.59 6.70 7.96
N PRO A 328 -9.92 6.61 8.10
CA PRO A 328 -10.84 7.69 7.71
C PRO A 328 -10.63 9.02 8.46
N LEU A 329 -10.18 8.94 9.71
CA LEU A 329 -9.92 10.12 10.57
C LEU A 329 -8.53 10.75 10.38
N ILE A 330 -7.64 10.13 9.60
CA ILE A 330 -6.25 10.58 9.44
C ILE A 330 -6.09 11.22 8.07
N ARG A 331 -5.64 12.48 8.06
CA ARG A 331 -5.45 13.26 6.83
C ARG A 331 -4.01 13.26 6.35
N ALA A 332 -3.03 13.23 7.27
CA ALA A 332 -1.62 13.23 6.92
C ALA A 332 -1.03 11.82 7.06
N ASN A 333 -0.62 11.20 5.96
CA ASN A 333 -0.08 9.84 5.96
C ASN A 333 1.33 9.85 5.35
N TYR A 334 2.30 9.33 6.09
CA TYR A 334 3.70 9.30 5.65
C TYR A 334 4.23 7.87 5.53
N LEU A 335 4.85 7.59 4.39
CA LEU A 335 5.63 6.39 4.14
C LEU A 335 7.04 6.59 4.70
N ALA A 336 7.50 5.64 5.51
CA ALA A 336 8.80 5.70 6.17
C ALA A 336 9.44 4.31 6.29
N SER A 337 10.75 4.26 6.51
CA SER A 337 11.40 3.00 6.88
C SER A 337 10.87 2.50 8.23
N PRO A 338 10.81 1.18 8.47
CA PRO A 338 10.40 0.61 9.76
C PRO A 338 11.12 1.23 10.99
N PRO A 339 12.44 1.50 10.98
CA PRO A 339 13.09 2.22 12.08
C PRO A 339 12.56 3.64 12.28
N LEU A 340 12.28 4.39 11.20
CA LEU A 340 11.66 5.72 11.29
C LEU A 340 10.21 5.66 11.78
N VAL A 341 9.46 4.60 11.48
CA VAL A 341 8.12 4.38 12.07
C VAL A 341 8.21 4.34 13.59
N VAL A 342 9.19 3.60 14.15
CA VAL A 342 9.42 3.55 15.60
C VAL A 342 9.83 4.93 16.15
N ALA A 343 10.73 5.64 15.46
CA ALA A 343 11.18 6.98 15.89
C ALA A 343 10.04 8.01 15.92
N TYR A 344 9.17 8.05 14.89
CA TYR A 344 8.01 8.93 14.88
C TYR A 344 6.94 8.53 15.88
N ALA A 345 6.82 7.23 16.20
CA ALA A 345 5.92 6.78 17.25
C ALA A 345 6.40 7.27 18.63
N LEU A 346 7.71 7.21 18.91
CA LEU A 346 8.32 7.76 20.13
C LEU A 346 8.12 9.28 20.23
N ALA A 347 8.32 10.00 19.12
CA ALA A 347 8.12 11.45 19.08
C ALA A 347 6.64 11.88 19.19
N GLY A 348 5.71 11.05 18.68
CA GLY A 348 4.27 11.29 18.74
C GLY A 348 3.77 12.48 17.90
N ARG A 349 4.61 13.05 17.02
CA ARG A 349 4.27 14.26 16.25
C ARG A 349 5.02 14.36 14.91
N LEU A 350 4.45 15.08 13.95
CA LEU A 350 4.98 15.31 12.60
C LEU A 350 5.71 16.65 12.45
N ASP A 351 5.39 17.62 13.28
CA ASP A 351 5.99 18.96 13.32
C ASP A 351 7.30 18.97 14.13
N ILE A 352 8.20 18.04 13.79
CA ILE A 352 9.51 17.83 14.43
C ILE A 352 10.59 17.62 13.35
N ASP A 353 11.75 18.24 13.52
CA ASP A 353 12.94 17.92 12.75
C ASP A 353 13.74 16.85 13.49
N LEU A 354 13.51 15.57 13.18
CA LEU A 354 14.20 14.44 13.84
C LEU A 354 15.73 14.47 13.67
N THR A 355 16.27 15.31 12.79
CA THR A 355 17.73 15.48 12.62
C THR A 355 18.35 16.43 13.64
N LYS A 356 17.53 17.26 14.31
CA LYS A 356 17.98 18.29 15.26
C LYS A 356 17.28 18.23 16.61
N ASP A 357 16.00 17.92 16.61
CA ASP A 357 15.16 17.92 17.81
C ASP A 357 15.26 16.58 18.54
N ALA A 358 15.01 16.61 19.86
CA ALA A 358 14.92 15.41 20.67
C ALA A 358 13.70 14.57 20.26
N VAL A 359 13.92 13.28 20.03
CA VAL A 359 12.85 12.29 19.77
C VAL A 359 11.96 12.15 21.01
N GLY A 360 12.54 12.26 22.20
CA GLY A 360 11.82 12.17 23.47
C GLY A 360 12.77 12.32 24.64
N LYS A 361 12.35 11.85 25.81
CA LYS A 361 13.14 11.91 27.05
C LYS A 361 13.46 10.53 27.58
N ASP A 362 14.64 10.40 28.18
CA ASP A 362 15.03 9.20 28.93
C ASP A 362 14.35 9.14 30.31
N SER A 363 14.57 8.05 31.03
CA SER A 363 14.07 7.85 32.40
C SER A 363 14.53 8.90 33.43
N LYS A 364 15.56 9.69 33.11
CA LYS A 364 16.11 10.75 33.96
C LYS A 364 15.65 12.15 33.52
N GLY A 365 14.87 12.24 32.43
CA GLY A 365 14.38 13.51 31.87
C GLY A 365 15.33 14.21 30.89
N ASN A 366 16.44 13.56 30.50
CA ASN A 366 17.38 14.08 29.50
C ASN A 366 16.82 13.90 28.10
N ASP A 367 17.18 14.83 27.21
CA ASP A 367 16.80 14.77 25.81
C ASP A 367 17.53 13.63 25.09
N VAL A 368 16.78 12.83 24.33
CA VAL A 368 17.30 11.73 23.50
C VAL A 368 17.10 12.08 22.04
N PHE A 369 18.18 12.06 21.25
CA PHE A 369 18.17 12.38 19.83
C PHE A 369 18.15 11.10 18.98
N LEU A 370 17.80 11.24 17.70
CA LEU A 370 17.70 10.09 16.79
C LEU A 370 19.00 9.27 16.76
N LYS A 371 20.15 9.95 16.71
CA LYS A 371 21.48 9.34 16.70
C LYS A 371 21.77 8.44 17.91
N ASP A 372 21.12 8.70 19.06
CA ASP A 372 21.36 7.96 20.30
C ASP A 372 20.68 6.59 20.28
N ILE A 373 19.60 6.45 19.49
CA ILE A 373 18.82 5.22 19.34
C ILE A 373 18.97 4.58 17.95
N TRP A 374 19.67 5.21 17.01
CA TRP A 374 19.86 4.66 15.67
C TRP A 374 20.93 3.54 15.68
N PRO A 375 20.66 2.38 15.08
CA PRO A 375 21.64 1.31 14.93
C PRO A 375 22.67 1.63 13.84
N SER A 376 23.89 1.12 13.98
CA SER A 376 24.85 1.12 12.88
C SER A 376 24.53 0.00 11.88
N ASP A 377 25.01 0.16 10.65
CA ASP A 377 24.83 -0.85 9.60
C ASP A 377 25.52 -2.18 9.96
N ASP A 378 26.66 -2.13 10.66
CA ASP A 378 27.39 -3.30 11.15
C ASP A 378 26.59 -4.06 12.22
N GLU A 379 25.94 -3.34 13.16
CA GLU A 379 25.06 -3.95 14.17
C GLU A 379 23.91 -4.72 13.50
N ILE A 380 23.29 -4.13 12.47
CA ILE A 380 22.22 -4.76 11.69
C ILE A 380 22.75 -5.97 10.92
N ALA A 381 23.84 -5.81 10.18
CA ALA A 381 24.41 -6.85 9.32
C ALA A 381 24.81 -8.09 10.12
N ALA A 382 25.44 -7.90 11.29
CA ALA A 382 25.83 -9.01 12.16
C ALA A 382 24.62 -9.83 12.64
N LEU A 383 23.53 -9.16 13.02
CA LEU A 383 22.30 -9.84 13.45
C LEU A 383 21.57 -10.51 12.30
N VAL A 384 21.51 -9.88 11.12
CA VAL A 384 20.92 -10.48 9.92
C VAL A 384 21.68 -11.75 9.54
N GLN A 385 23.01 -11.69 9.44
CA GLN A 385 23.84 -12.84 9.10
C GLN A 385 23.67 -14.01 10.08
N LYS A 386 23.53 -13.71 11.37
CA LYS A 386 23.39 -14.72 12.42
C LYS A 386 22.00 -15.36 12.47
N ASN A 387 20.94 -14.60 12.20
CA ASN A 387 19.56 -15.01 12.53
C ASN A 387 18.70 -15.30 11.30
N VAL A 388 19.00 -14.72 10.15
CA VAL A 388 18.27 -14.97 8.91
C VAL A 388 18.89 -16.18 8.24
N THR A 389 18.36 -17.35 8.55
CA THR A 389 18.94 -18.64 8.15
C THR A 389 18.01 -19.43 7.25
N GLN A 390 18.58 -20.36 6.47
CA GLN A 390 17.81 -21.33 5.70
C GLN A 390 16.84 -22.13 6.57
N LYS A 391 17.24 -22.47 7.79
CA LYS A 391 16.39 -23.16 8.77
C LYS A 391 15.11 -22.36 9.03
N SER A 392 15.23 -21.07 9.33
CA SER A 392 14.10 -20.17 9.60
C SER A 392 13.09 -20.15 8.45
N PHE A 393 13.56 -20.14 7.19
CA PHE A 393 12.67 -20.25 6.03
C PHE A 393 12.06 -21.65 5.92
N SER A 394 12.86 -22.71 5.97
CA SER A 394 12.34 -24.07 5.81
C SER A 394 11.28 -24.44 6.84
N GLU A 395 11.47 -24.06 8.11
CA GLU A 395 10.49 -24.32 9.18
C GLU A 395 9.23 -23.49 8.99
N SER A 396 9.37 -22.20 8.67
CA SER A 396 8.22 -21.30 8.48
C SER A 396 7.32 -21.70 7.31
N TYR A 397 7.89 -22.23 6.23
CA TYR A 397 7.16 -22.58 5.02
C TYR A 397 6.74 -24.05 4.95
N ALA A 398 7.23 -24.92 5.86
CA ALA A 398 6.84 -26.33 5.91
C ALA A 398 5.34 -26.53 6.20
N THR A 399 4.73 -25.63 6.97
CA THR A 399 3.34 -25.73 7.44
C THR A 399 2.43 -24.64 6.88
N ILE A 400 2.84 -23.96 5.79
CA ILE A 400 2.11 -22.78 5.28
C ILE A 400 0.68 -23.09 4.80
N PHE A 401 0.41 -24.33 4.40
CA PHE A 401 -0.90 -24.77 3.93
C PHE A 401 -1.74 -25.46 5.01
N ASP A 402 -1.18 -25.73 6.19
CA ASP A 402 -1.86 -26.46 7.24
C ASP A 402 -3.01 -25.65 7.84
N GLY A 403 -2.87 -24.32 7.85
CA GLY A 403 -3.80 -23.40 8.52
C GLY A 403 -3.88 -23.64 10.02
N ASP A 404 -4.79 -22.93 10.69
CA ASP A 404 -5.10 -23.17 12.10
C ASP A 404 -6.22 -24.21 12.28
N ALA A 405 -6.58 -24.49 13.54
CA ALA A 405 -7.63 -25.43 13.86
C ALA A 405 -9.01 -25.01 13.32
N ASP A 406 -9.24 -23.72 13.07
CA ASP A 406 -10.50 -23.22 12.53
C ASP A 406 -10.54 -23.39 11.01
N TRP A 407 -9.42 -23.14 10.31
CA TRP A 407 -9.23 -23.43 8.90
C TRP A 407 -9.50 -24.91 8.58
N GLN A 408 -8.92 -25.81 9.37
CA GLN A 408 -9.07 -27.26 9.16
C GLN A 408 -10.50 -27.77 9.42
N LYS A 409 -11.29 -27.05 10.22
CA LYS A 409 -12.70 -27.39 10.51
C LYS A 409 -13.67 -26.83 9.48
N LEU A 410 -13.24 -25.98 8.55
CA LEU A 410 -14.14 -25.37 7.57
C LEU A 410 -14.79 -26.47 6.71
N PRO A 411 -16.14 -26.58 6.71
CA PRO A 411 -16.80 -27.58 5.89
C PRO A 411 -16.60 -27.22 4.41
N THR A 412 -16.03 -28.14 3.64
CA THR A 412 -15.89 -27.98 2.19
C THR A 412 -16.94 -28.82 1.48
N THR A 413 -17.69 -28.21 0.56
CA THR A 413 -18.53 -28.95 -0.38
C THR A 413 -17.79 -29.09 -1.70
N GLY A 414 -17.77 -30.29 -2.27
CA GLY A 414 -17.23 -30.53 -3.61
C GLY A 414 -18.23 -30.20 -4.72
N GLY A 415 -17.75 -30.16 -5.98
CA GLY A 415 -18.57 -30.00 -7.17
C GLY A 415 -17.97 -29.04 -8.20
N ALA A 416 -18.37 -29.19 -9.47
CA ALA A 416 -17.92 -28.31 -10.56
C ALA A 416 -18.69 -26.99 -10.63
N SER A 417 -19.89 -26.93 -10.04
CA SER A 417 -20.77 -25.75 -10.03
C SER A 417 -20.99 -25.26 -8.60
N TYR A 418 -20.84 -23.95 -8.37
CA TYR A 418 -21.09 -23.33 -7.08
C TYR A 418 -22.60 -23.24 -6.80
N GLN A 419 -23.02 -23.69 -5.62
CA GLN A 419 -24.40 -23.62 -5.16
C GLN A 419 -24.65 -22.24 -4.52
N TRP A 420 -25.25 -21.33 -5.29
CA TRP A 420 -25.56 -19.99 -4.82
C TRP A 420 -26.58 -20.01 -3.68
N LYS A 421 -26.36 -19.15 -2.69
CA LYS A 421 -27.28 -18.94 -1.57
C LYS A 421 -27.86 -17.53 -1.68
N ASP A 422 -29.17 -17.42 -1.83
CA ASP A 422 -29.83 -16.14 -2.09
C ASP A 422 -29.71 -15.15 -0.92
N ASP A 423 -29.63 -15.67 0.30
CA ASP A 423 -29.45 -14.95 1.56
C ASP A 423 -28.00 -14.58 1.86
N SER A 424 -27.04 -15.02 1.03
CA SER A 424 -25.63 -14.67 1.24
C SER A 424 -25.40 -13.19 1.00
N THR A 425 -24.89 -12.51 2.03
CA THR A 425 -24.42 -11.12 1.93
C THR A 425 -22.95 -11.01 1.49
N TYR A 426 -22.27 -12.14 1.23
CA TYR A 426 -20.86 -12.19 0.82
C TYR A 426 -20.64 -12.69 -0.60
N ILE A 427 -21.34 -13.76 -1.03
CA ILE A 427 -21.14 -14.40 -2.33
C ILE A 427 -22.47 -14.42 -3.07
N LYS A 428 -22.59 -13.65 -4.16
CA LYS A 428 -23.83 -13.51 -4.93
C LYS A 428 -23.54 -13.62 -6.43
N ARG A 429 -24.37 -14.38 -7.16
CA ARG A 429 -24.21 -14.57 -8.62
C ARG A 429 -24.24 -13.21 -9.32
N PRO A 430 -23.17 -12.79 -10.02
CA PRO A 430 -23.14 -11.49 -10.67
C PRO A 430 -23.96 -11.49 -11.98
N PRO A 431 -24.54 -10.35 -12.37
CA PRO A 431 -25.42 -10.25 -13.54
C PRO A 431 -24.65 -9.99 -14.85
N PHE A 432 -23.33 -10.21 -14.90
CA PHE A 432 -22.50 -9.78 -16.05
C PHE A 432 -22.87 -10.46 -17.38
N LEU A 433 -23.51 -11.63 -17.33
CA LEU A 433 -23.92 -12.40 -18.50
C LEU A 433 -25.44 -12.38 -18.73
N ASP A 434 -26.21 -11.74 -17.85
CA ASP A 434 -27.66 -11.78 -17.88
C ASP A 434 -28.26 -10.40 -18.24
N PRO A 435 -29.38 -10.33 -18.99
CA PRO A 435 -29.97 -11.38 -19.84
C PRO A 435 -29.36 -11.43 -21.25
N GLU A 436 -28.41 -10.54 -21.57
CA GLU A 436 -28.04 -10.18 -22.93
C GLU A 436 -26.86 -10.97 -23.52
N PHE A 437 -26.27 -11.92 -22.80
CA PHE A 437 -25.19 -12.73 -23.37
C PHE A 437 -25.72 -13.60 -24.52
N THR A 438 -25.18 -13.37 -25.71
CA THR A 438 -25.48 -14.11 -26.93
C THR A 438 -24.17 -14.54 -27.59
N LEU A 439 -24.19 -15.72 -28.23
CA LEU A 439 -23.06 -16.21 -29.02
C LEU A 439 -22.85 -15.41 -30.32
N ASP A 440 -23.87 -14.64 -30.74
CA ASP A 440 -23.80 -13.72 -31.86
C ASP A 440 -23.70 -12.27 -31.34
N PRO A 441 -22.48 -11.73 -31.17
CA PRO A 441 -22.29 -10.41 -30.57
C PRO A 441 -22.87 -9.32 -31.47
N LYS A 442 -23.82 -8.55 -30.94
CA LYS A 442 -24.31 -7.35 -31.64
C LYS A 442 -23.16 -6.39 -31.90
N SER A 443 -23.05 -5.89 -33.13
CA SER A 443 -22.09 -4.85 -33.50
C SER A 443 -22.35 -3.54 -32.73
N LYS A 444 -21.27 -2.84 -32.35
CA LYS A 444 -21.18 -1.46 -31.83
C LYS A 444 -22.49 -0.83 -31.30
N VAL A 445 -22.56 -0.62 -29.98
CA VAL A 445 -23.62 0.16 -29.35
C VAL A 445 -23.31 1.65 -29.49
N GLU A 446 -24.19 2.40 -30.17
CA GLU A 446 -24.12 3.86 -30.18
C GLU A 446 -24.65 4.43 -28.86
N ILE A 447 -23.91 5.37 -28.28
CA ILE A 447 -24.31 6.06 -27.04
C ILE A 447 -24.87 7.43 -27.42
N ASN A 448 -26.20 7.53 -27.41
CA ASN A 448 -26.93 8.76 -27.74
C ASN A 448 -27.64 9.31 -26.51
N GLY A 449 -27.61 10.64 -26.32
CA GLY A 449 -28.33 11.31 -25.22
C GLY A 449 -27.79 11.04 -23.82
N ALA A 450 -26.52 10.65 -23.69
CA ALA A 450 -25.93 10.33 -22.40
C ALA A 450 -25.91 11.53 -21.43
N ARG A 451 -26.05 11.24 -20.13
CA ARG A 451 -25.91 12.22 -19.05
C ARG A 451 -24.58 12.07 -18.35
N VAL A 452 -24.02 13.22 -17.97
CA VAL A 452 -22.80 13.26 -17.17
C VAL A 452 -23.14 12.87 -15.74
N LEU A 453 -22.75 11.66 -15.34
CA LEU A 453 -22.94 11.15 -13.98
C LEU A 453 -21.96 11.82 -13.01
N ALA A 454 -20.72 12.07 -13.46
CA ALA A 454 -19.69 12.71 -12.65
C ALA A 454 -18.69 13.47 -13.51
N LEU A 455 -18.17 14.58 -12.96
CA LEU A 455 -17.08 15.35 -13.55
C LEU A 455 -15.95 15.46 -12.53
N PHE A 456 -14.88 14.71 -12.76
CA PHE A 456 -13.75 14.64 -11.86
C PHE A 456 -12.56 15.50 -12.31
N GLY A 457 -11.68 15.81 -11.36
CA GLY A 457 -10.37 16.38 -11.63
C GLY A 457 -9.34 15.33 -12.06
N ASP A 458 -8.06 15.69 -11.92
CA ASP A 458 -6.93 14.78 -12.12
C ASP A 458 -6.78 13.81 -10.93
N PHE A 459 -6.03 12.72 -11.14
CA PHE A 459 -5.57 11.80 -10.10
C PHE A 459 -6.67 11.10 -9.29
N ILE A 460 -7.76 10.72 -9.97
CA ILE A 460 -8.78 9.85 -9.37
C ILE A 460 -8.26 8.42 -9.31
N THR A 461 -7.87 7.98 -8.12
CA THR A 461 -7.37 6.62 -7.90
C THR A 461 -8.49 5.57 -7.92
N THR A 462 -8.15 4.30 -8.10
CA THR A 462 -9.11 3.19 -7.94
C THR A 462 -9.72 3.09 -6.54
N ASP A 463 -9.09 3.66 -5.51
CA ASP A 463 -9.68 3.75 -4.17
C ASP A 463 -10.81 4.79 -4.08
N HIS A 464 -10.80 5.81 -4.94
CA HIS A 464 -11.93 6.72 -5.11
C HIS A 464 -13.07 6.04 -5.86
N ILE A 465 -12.75 5.28 -6.92
CA ILE A 465 -13.73 4.61 -7.79
C ILE A 465 -14.37 3.40 -7.09
N SER A 466 -13.57 2.58 -6.41
CA SER A 466 -14.02 1.37 -5.73
C SER A 466 -13.26 1.24 -4.40
N PRO A 467 -13.71 1.91 -3.32
CA PRO A 467 -13.07 1.82 -2.01
C PRO A 467 -13.01 0.37 -1.52
N ALA A 468 -11.97 0.05 -0.75
CA ALA A 468 -11.79 -1.29 -0.16
C ALA A 468 -11.95 -1.32 1.37
N GLY A 469 -11.97 -0.15 2.02
CA GLY A 469 -12.01 0.00 3.47
C GLY A 469 -13.41 -0.15 4.07
N SER A 470 -13.64 0.50 5.20
CA SER A 470 -14.86 0.43 5.99
C SER A 470 -16.11 0.94 5.25
N ILE A 471 -17.25 0.32 5.56
CA ILE A 471 -18.57 0.67 5.02
C ILE A 471 -19.31 1.55 6.04
N GLY A 472 -19.74 2.75 5.63
CA GLY A 472 -20.49 3.66 6.49
C GLY A 472 -21.98 3.28 6.58
N GLY A 473 -22.59 3.40 7.77
CA GLY A 473 -23.99 3.00 7.97
C GLY A 473 -25.03 3.82 7.23
N SER A 474 -24.71 5.06 6.86
CA SER A 474 -25.57 5.91 6.02
C SER A 474 -25.25 5.81 4.51
N THR A 475 -24.28 4.98 4.12
CA THR A 475 -23.97 4.76 2.70
C THR A 475 -24.98 3.81 2.08
N PRO A 476 -25.21 3.86 0.75
CA PRO A 476 -26.13 2.93 0.09
C PRO A 476 -25.81 1.46 0.41
N ALA A 477 -24.53 1.08 0.46
CA ALA A 477 -24.09 -0.26 0.82
C ALA A 477 -24.41 -0.63 2.29
N GLY A 478 -24.22 0.31 3.22
CA GLY A 478 -24.54 0.11 4.64
C GLY A 478 -26.04 -0.03 4.89
N LEU A 479 -26.86 0.76 4.19
CA LEU A 479 -28.32 0.65 4.22
C LEU A 479 -28.77 -0.72 3.70
N TRP A 480 -28.27 -1.14 2.54
CA TRP A 480 -28.57 -2.46 1.97
C TRP A 480 -28.18 -3.60 2.93
N LEU A 481 -27.00 -3.53 3.55
CA LEU A 481 -26.56 -4.54 4.53
C LEU A 481 -27.50 -4.58 5.75
N THR A 482 -27.94 -3.42 6.24
CA THR A 482 -28.88 -3.31 7.36
C THR A 482 -30.24 -3.91 7.01
N GLU A 483 -30.76 -3.60 5.82
CA GLU A 483 -32.02 -4.17 5.30
C GLU A 483 -31.95 -5.70 5.17
N HIS A 484 -30.76 -6.25 4.96
CA HIS A 484 -30.49 -7.70 4.90
C HIS A 484 -30.04 -8.29 6.25
N GLY A 485 -30.32 -7.60 7.37
CA GLY A 485 -30.13 -8.11 8.72
C GLY A 485 -28.69 -8.13 9.22
N VAL A 486 -27.75 -7.48 8.52
CA VAL A 486 -26.35 -7.38 8.96
C VAL A 486 -26.21 -6.21 9.93
N LYS A 487 -25.63 -6.47 11.11
CA LYS A 487 -25.35 -5.42 12.10
C LYS A 487 -24.18 -4.54 11.63
N LYS A 488 -24.11 -3.31 12.14
CA LYS A 488 -23.08 -2.34 11.76
C LYS A 488 -21.66 -2.85 12.07
N GLU A 489 -21.46 -3.53 13.21
CA GLU A 489 -20.17 -4.15 13.53
C GLU A 489 -19.77 -5.27 12.54
N ASP A 490 -20.75 -5.90 11.88
CA ASP A 490 -20.58 -7.03 10.97
C ASP A 490 -20.55 -6.61 9.48
N PHE A 491 -20.63 -5.30 9.18
CA PHE A 491 -20.53 -4.83 7.79
C PHE A 491 -19.24 -5.27 7.11
N ASN A 492 -18.16 -5.41 7.89
CA ASN A 492 -16.82 -5.68 7.39
C ASN A 492 -16.37 -4.54 6.45
N SER A 493 -15.51 -4.85 5.49
CA SER A 493 -14.96 -3.90 4.52
C SER A 493 -15.54 -4.12 3.12
N TYR A 494 -15.50 -3.10 2.26
CA TYR A 494 -15.82 -3.28 0.85
C TYR A 494 -14.93 -4.36 0.20
N GLY A 495 -13.66 -4.45 0.60
CA GLY A 495 -12.75 -5.50 0.13
C GLY A 495 -13.26 -6.91 0.42
N ALA A 496 -13.78 -7.16 1.63
CA ALA A 496 -14.35 -8.44 2.02
C ALA A 496 -15.68 -8.76 1.31
N ARG A 497 -16.37 -7.74 0.80
CA ARG A 497 -17.67 -7.87 0.12
C ARG A 497 -17.58 -8.01 -1.41
N ARG A 498 -16.36 -8.18 -1.95
CA ARG A 498 -16.10 -8.29 -3.41
C ARG A 498 -16.81 -9.45 -4.12
N GLY A 499 -17.24 -10.47 -3.39
CA GLY A 499 -18.06 -11.56 -3.95
C GLY A 499 -19.54 -11.19 -4.13
N ASN A 500 -19.97 -10.01 -3.68
CA ASN A 500 -21.35 -9.56 -3.72
C ASN A 500 -21.48 -8.24 -4.52
N HIS A 501 -22.01 -8.36 -5.73
CA HIS A 501 -22.17 -7.23 -6.64
C HIS A 501 -23.14 -6.15 -6.13
N GLU A 502 -24.12 -6.49 -5.28
CA GLU A 502 -25.06 -5.50 -4.72
C GLU A 502 -24.35 -4.51 -3.81
N VAL A 503 -23.42 -5.01 -2.98
CA VAL A 503 -22.60 -4.18 -2.08
C VAL A 503 -21.57 -3.39 -2.88
N MET A 504 -20.89 -4.03 -3.82
CA MET A 504 -19.81 -3.39 -4.57
C MET A 504 -20.31 -2.32 -5.55
N MET A 505 -21.45 -2.55 -6.21
CA MET A 505 -22.11 -1.53 -7.04
C MET A 505 -22.48 -0.30 -6.21
N ARG A 506 -23.06 -0.50 -5.02
CA ARG A 506 -23.39 0.58 -4.07
C ARG A 506 -22.16 1.28 -3.50
N GLY A 507 -21.04 0.57 -3.39
CA GLY A 507 -19.75 1.12 -3.00
C GLY A 507 -19.02 1.89 -4.10
N THR A 508 -19.47 1.79 -5.36
CA THR A 508 -18.79 2.41 -6.48
C THR A 508 -18.94 3.94 -6.40
N PHE A 509 -17.81 4.65 -6.45
CA PHE A 509 -17.65 6.07 -6.17
C PHE A 509 -18.08 6.51 -4.77
N ALA A 510 -18.20 5.60 -3.79
CA ALA A 510 -18.65 5.92 -2.43
C ALA A 510 -17.52 6.41 -1.49
N ASN A 511 -16.32 6.70 -2.01
CA ASN A 511 -15.22 7.17 -1.19
C ASN A 511 -15.54 8.55 -0.57
N VAL A 512 -15.31 8.69 0.73
CA VAL A 512 -15.63 9.91 1.51
C VAL A 512 -14.80 11.14 1.14
N ARG A 513 -13.71 10.97 0.38
CA ARG A 513 -12.83 12.03 -0.12
C ARG A 513 -12.97 12.29 -1.61
N LEU A 514 -13.93 11.64 -2.28
CA LEU A 514 -14.17 11.88 -3.69
C LEU A 514 -14.65 13.33 -3.89
N ARG A 515 -14.05 14.03 -4.86
CA ARG A 515 -14.42 15.40 -5.21
C ARG A 515 -15.00 15.44 -6.61
N ASN A 516 -16.31 15.58 -6.70
CA ASN A 516 -17.04 15.72 -7.94
C ASN A 516 -17.30 17.21 -8.20
N LYS A 517 -16.87 17.74 -9.36
CA LYS A 517 -17.03 19.16 -9.72
C LYS A 517 -18.48 19.58 -9.94
N LEU A 518 -19.42 18.63 -9.99
CA LEU A 518 -20.85 18.89 -10.15
C LEU A 518 -21.56 19.29 -8.85
N VAL A 519 -20.93 19.08 -7.69
CA VAL A 519 -21.47 19.38 -6.36
C VAL A 519 -20.39 20.03 -5.48
N THR A 520 -20.79 20.71 -4.41
CA THR A 520 -19.82 21.30 -3.46
C THR A 520 -19.42 20.33 -2.34
N LYS A 521 -20.23 19.31 -2.10
CA LYS A 521 -20.04 18.33 -1.03
C LYS A 521 -18.95 17.31 -1.38
N GLU A 522 -18.04 17.08 -0.45
CA GLU A 522 -17.06 15.99 -0.52
C GLU A 522 -17.74 14.63 -0.28
N GLY A 523 -17.32 13.61 -1.04
CA GLY A 523 -17.82 12.25 -0.95
C GLY A 523 -18.47 11.77 -2.25
N GLY A 524 -19.11 10.60 -2.19
CA GLY A 524 -19.76 9.93 -3.32
C GLY A 524 -21.08 10.57 -3.77
N PHE A 525 -21.09 11.88 -4.01
CA PHE A 525 -22.27 12.65 -4.37
C PHE A 525 -22.19 13.18 -5.81
N THR A 526 -23.36 13.39 -6.42
CA THR A 526 -23.51 14.02 -7.72
C THR A 526 -24.82 14.76 -7.86
N LYS A 527 -24.95 15.53 -8.93
CA LYS A 527 -26.16 16.24 -9.30
C LYS A 527 -27.04 15.37 -10.20
N PHE A 528 -28.28 15.11 -9.78
CA PHE A 528 -29.29 14.45 -10.59
C PHE A 528 -30.02 15.48 -11.45
N TRP A 529 -29.64 15.58 -12.72
CA TRP A 529 -30.10 16.62 -13.65
C TRP A 529 -31.62 16.76 -13.82
N PRO A 530 -32.43 15.67 -13.85
CA PRO A 530 -33.87 15.80 -14.03
C PRO A 530 -34.57 16.62 -12.94
N THR A 531 -34.09 16.59 -11.69
CA THR A 531 -34.69 17.34 -10.56
C THR A 531 -33.76 18.42 -9.98
N ASN A 532 -32.51 18.48 -10.44
CA ASN A 532 -31.42 19.28 -9.86
C ASN A 532 -31.05 18.94 -8.40
N GLU A 533 -31.51 17.82 -7.87
CA GLU A 533 -31.17 17.36 -6.51
C GLU A 533 -29.76 16.79 -6.43
N GLU A 534 -29.10 16.96 -5.28
CA GLU A 534 -27.88 16.22 -4.95
C GLU A 534 -28.25 14.83 -4.42
N LYS A 535 -27.66 13.79 -5.00
CA LYS A 535 -27.86 12.37 -4.61
C LYS A 535 -26.53 11.67 -4.47
N THR A 536 -26.53 10.49 -3.84
CA THR A 536 -25.36 9.60 -3.98
C THR A 536 -25.20 9.20 -5.45
N ILE A 537 -23.97 8.93 -5.88
CA ILE A 537 -23.71 8.51 -7.27
C ILE A 537 -24.48 7.24 -7.61
N TYR A 538 -24.59 6.30 -6.66
CA TYR A 538 -25.38 5.09 -6.81
C TYR A 538 -26.88 5.40 -7.05
N ASP A 539 -27.51 6.21 -6.20
CA ASP A 539 -28.95 6.50 -6.31
C ASP A 539 -29.28 7.28 -7.59
N ALA A 540 -28.41 8.21 -7.99
CA ALA A 540 -28.53 8.93 -9.25
C ALA A 540 -28.42 7.97 -10.44
N ALA A 541 -27.43 7.08 -10.42
CA ALA A 541 -27.21 6.10 -11.49
C ALA A 541 -28.39 5.13 -11.62
N MET A 542 -28.93 4.60 -10.51
CA MET A 542 -30.11 3.75 -10.54
C MET A 542 -31.36 4.49 -11.06
N SER A 543 -31.50 5.78 -10.73
CA SER A 543 -32.58 6.62 -11.27
C SER A 543 -32.48 6.79 -12.79
N TYR A 544 -31.28 6.99 -13.34
CA TYR A 544 -31.07 7.07 -14.79
C TYR A 544 -31.23 5.72 -15.49
N LYS A 545 -30.78 4.64 -14.86
CA LYS A 545 -30.94 3.27 -15.35
C LYS A 545 -32.42 2.92 -15.50
N ALA A 546 -33.27 3.30 -14.53
CA ALA A 546 -34.73 3.15 -14.64
C ALA A 546 -35.35 3.97 -15.79
N GLN A 547 -34.67 5.03 -16.23
CA GLN A 547 -35.09 5.89 -17.35
C GLN A 547 -34.41 5.49 -18.68
N ASN A 548 -33.66 4.38 -18.72
CA ASN A 548 -32.85 3.96 -19.87
C ASN A 548 -31.94 5.07 -20.43
N THR A 549 -31.41 5.91 -19.54
CA THR A 549 -30.53 7.02 -19.92
C THR A 549 -29.07 6.59 -19.80
N PRO A 550 -28.28 6.59 -20.90
CA PRO A 550 -26.86 6.24 -20.83
C PRO A 550 -26.07 7.22 -19.96
N LEU A 551 -25.02 6.74 -19.31
CA LEU A 551 -24.19 7.56 -18.43
C LEU A 551 -22.74 7.65 -18.92
N VAL A 552 -22.14 8.80 -18.67
CA VAL A 552 -20.71 9.02 -18.93
C VAL A 552 -20.04 9.72 -17.75
N ILE A 553 -18.75 9.46 -17.59
CA ILE A 553 -17.88 10.12 -16.63
C ILE A 553 -16.81 10.88 -17.40
N PHE A 554 -16.60 12.14 -17.02
CA PHE A 554 -15.44 12.90 -17.47
C PHE A 554 -14.45 13.03 -16.31
N ALA A 555 -13.17 12.82 -16.59
CA ALA A 555 -12.10 12.92 -15.61
C ALA A 555 -10.86 13.56 -16.24
N GLY A 556 -9.99 14.07 -15.37
CA GLY A 556 -8.70 14.61 -15.76
C GLY A 556 -7.65 13.53 -16.01
N ARG A 557 -6.38 13.92 -15.93
CA ARG A 557 -5.21 13.04 -16.11
C ARG A 557 -5.14 11.98 -15.01
N GLU A 558 -4.53 10.83 -15.34
CA GLU A 558 -4.24 9.75 -14.39
C GLU A 558 -5.48 9.16 -13.68
N TYR A 559 -6.64 9.17 -14.35
CA TYR A 559 -7.84 8.45 -13.92
C TYR A 559 -7.60 6.94 -13.82
N GLY A 560 -7.97 6.33 -12.69
CA GLY A 560 -7.78 4.90 -12.42
C GLY A 560 -6.40 4.54 -11.86
N SER A 561 -5.62 5.50 -11.36
CA SER A 561 -4.31 5.22 -10.75
C SER A 561 -4.40 4.33 -9.50
N GLY A 562 -3.42 3.45 -9.29
CA GLY A 562 -3.26 2.69 -8.05
C GLY A 562 -3.54 1.20 -8.18
N SER A 563 -4.58 0.70 -7.50
CA SER A 563 -4.84 -0.73 -7.30
C SER A 563 -5.32 -1.40 -8.59
N SER A 564 -4.92 -2.64 -8.85
CA SER A 564 -5.41 -3.44 -9.99
C SER A 564 -6.83 -4.00 -9.81
N ARG A 565 -7.67 -3.36 -8.97
CA ARG A 565 -9.01 -3.90 -8.65
C ARG A 565 -9.96 -3.70 -9.83
N ASP A 566 -10.40 -4.81 -10.43
CA ASP A 566 -11.35 -4.78 -11.54
C ASP A 566 -12.75 -4.29 -11.14
N TRP A 567 -13.08 -4.27 -9.84
CA TRP A 567 -14.30 -3.65 -9.33
C TRP A 567 -14.42 -2.15 -9.64
N ALA A 568 -13.32 -1.46 -9.90
CA ALA A 568 -13.36 -0.09 -10.42
C ALA A 568 -13.91 -0.02 -11.86
N ALA A 569 -13.91 -1.12 -12.61
CA ALA A 569 -14.57 -1.23 -13.91
C ALA A 569 -15.94 -1.93 -13.80
N LYS A 570 -16.00 -3.08 -13.11
CA LYS A 570 -17.24 -3.86 -12.91
C LYS A 570 -18.33 -3.01 -12.24
N GLY A 571 -17.98 -2.30 -11.17
CA GLY A 571 -18.91 -1.42 -10.46
C GLY A 571 -19.47 -0.33 -11.35
N THR A 572 -18.59 0.37 -12.08
CA THR A 572 -18.95 1.42 -13.03
C THR A 572 -19.88 0.89 -14.12
N ARG A 573 -19.62 -0.30 -14.68
CA ARG A 573 -20.49 -0.96 -15.67
C ARG A 573 -21.87 -1.33 -15.13
N LEU A 574 -21.98 -1.65 -13.84
CA LEU A 574 -23.26 -2.02 -13.20
C LEU A 574 -24.14 -0.80 -12.90
N LEU A 575 -23.53 0.37 -12.71
CA LEU A 575 -24.23 1.64 -12.53
C LEU A 575 -24.99 2.11 -13.79
N GLY A 576 -24.65 1.57 -14.97
CA GLY A 576 -25.19 2.01 -16.27
C GLY A 576 -24.17 2.84 -17.03
#